data_AF-A0A7S0KWS1-F1
#
_entry.id   AF-A0A7S0KWS1-F1
#
_cell.length_a   1.000
_cell.length_b   1.000
_cell.length_c   1.000
_cell.angle_alpha   90.00
_cell.angle_beta   90.00
_cell.angle_gamma   90.00
#
_symmetry.space_group_name_H-M   'P 1'
#
loop_
_entity.id
_entity.type
_entity.pdbx_description
1 polymer ?
#
loop_
_entity_poly.entity_id
_entity_poly.type
_entity_poly.pdbx_seq_one_letter_code
_entity_poly.pdbx_strand_id
1 'polypeptide(L)'
;MGITNLWKLLDEEGAIVRVDGSDEDDPDAQRIIRESVDGKALAVDLSFWIMQACTQQALDEVYNEDLGFDDPDASKTAKIVFERALNYLRHGCVPVGVIDGQAPWQKLGALRARWGAHAGGGGGAFGRCGE
;
A
#
# COMPACT_ATOMS: atom_id res chain seq x y z
N MET A 1 -7.86 6.56 -4.67
CA MET A 1 -9.12 6.93 -3.98
C MET A 1 -10.18 5.95 -4.45
N GLY A 2 -10.80 5.20 -3.53
CA GLY A 2 -11.76 4.13 -3.87
C GLY A 2 -13.22 4.56 -3.77
N ILE A 3 -14.11 3.61 -4.02
CA ILE A 3 -15.56 3.77 -3.84
C ILE A 3 -15.91 3.47 -2.38
N THR A 4 -16.57 4.41 -1.69
CA THR A 4 -16.98 4.25 -0.29
C THR A 4 -17.88 3.02 -0.13
N ASN A 5 -17.64 2.23 0.93
CA ASN A 5 -18.37 1.00 1.26
C ASN A 5 -18.30 -0.13 0.22
N LEU A 6 -17.53 0.01 -0.86
CA LEU A 6 -17.42 -1.05 -1.87
C LEU A 6 -16.90 -2.37 -1.28
N TRP A 7 -15.86 -2.29 -0.44
CA TRP A 7 -15.29 -3.47 0.21
C TRP A 7 -16.32 -4.21 1.08
N LYS A 8 -17.14 -3.46 1.84
CA LYS A 8 -18.19 -4.05 2.67
C LYS A 8 -19.24 -4.74 1.81
N LEU A 9 -19.71 -4.08 0.76
CA LEU A 9 -20.69 -4.64 -0.16
C LEU A 9 -20.17 -5.91 -0.85
N LEU A 10 -18.94 -5.88 -1.37
CA LEU A 10 -18.34 -7.04 -2.04
C LEU A 10 -18.15 -8.23 -1.08
N ASP A 11 -17.92 -7.95 0.20
CA ASP A 11 -17.83 -8.98 1.24
C ASP A 11 -19.19 -9.62 1.51
N GLU A 12 -20.23 -8.79 1.70
CA GLU A 12 -21.61 -9.22 1.95
C GLU A 12 -22.18 -10.05 0.80
N GLU A 13 -21.78 -9.74 -0.44
CA GLU A 13 -22.15 -10.49 -1.65
C GLU A 13 -21.27 -11.74 -1.91
N GLY A 14 -20.29 -12.02 -1.05
CA GLY A 14 -19.41 -13.19 -1.19
C GLY A 14 -18.43 -13.09 -2.37
N ALA A 15 -18.15 -11.88 -2.86
CA ALA A 15 -17.25 -11.63 -4.00
C ALA A 15 -15.77 -11.51 -3.60
N ILE A 16 -15.46 -11.53 -2.30
CA ILE A 16 -14.10 -11.42 -1.76
C ILE A 16 -13.62 -12.77 -1.26
N VAL A 17 -12.46 -13.19 -1.73
CA VAL A 17 -11.65 -14.23 -1.07
C VAL A 17 -10.52 -13.52 -0.33
N ARG A 18 -10.49 -13.65 1.00
CA ARG A 18 -9.37 -13.17 1.82
C ARG A 18 -8.42 -14.32 2.05
N VAL A 19 -7.15 -14.10 1.73
CA VAL A 19 -6.06 -15.02 2.04
C VAL A 19 -5.05 -14.23 2.86
N ASP A 20 -4.88 -14.60 4.12
CA ASP A 20 -3.92 -13.97 5.01
C ASP A 20 -2.63 -14.79 5.04
N GLY A 21 -1.59 -14.29 4.37
CA GLY A 21 -0.29 -14.97 4.34
C GLY A 21 0.45 -14.95 5.69
N SER A 22 -0.06 -14.23 6.69
CA SER A 22 0.50 -14.22 8.05
C SER A 22 -0.23 -15.16 9.01
N ASP A 23 -1.31 -15.80 8.57
CA ASP A 23 -2.04 -16.79 9.36
C ASP A 23 -1.21 -18.07 9.51
N GLU A 24 -0.69 -18.30 10.71
CA GLU A 24 0.11 -19.49 11.03
C GLU A 24 -0.75 -20.77 11.06
N ASP A 25 -2.07 -20.63 11.24
CA ASP A 25 -3.02 -21.75 11.28
C ASP A 25 -3.45 -22.18 9.86
N ASP A 26 -3.16 -21.38 8.83
CA ASP A 26 -3.35 -21.74 7.41
C ASP A 26 -1.99 -21.96 6.71
N PRO A 27 -1.42 -23.18 6.77
CA PRO A 27 -0.14 -23.48 6.13
C PRO A 27 -0.20 -23.38 4.59
N ASP A 28 -1.40 -23.33 4.00
CA ASP A 28 -1.61 -23.23 2.56
C ASP A 28 -1.76 -21.77 2.07
N ALA A 29 -1.99 -20.79 2.94
CA ALA A 29 -2.21 -19.39 2.55
C ALA A 29 -1.07 -18.83 1.68
N GLN A 30 0.18 -19.07 2.07
CA GLN A 30 1.37 -18.66 1.32
C GLN A 30 1.46 -19.35 -0.05
N ARG A 31 1.08 -20.63 -0.12
CA ARG A 31 1.03 -21.39 -1.37
C ARG A 31 -0.05 -20.83 -2.30
N ILE A 32 -1.25 -20.57 -1.79
CA ILE A 32 -2.37 -20.00 -2.53
C ILE A 32 -1.99 -18.62 -3.09
N ILE A 33 -1.40 -17.74 -2.27
CA ILE A 33 -0.93 -16.42 -2.71
C ILE A 33 0.07 -16.58 -3.86
N ARG A 34 1.08 -17.43 -3.68
CA ARG A 34 2.10 -17.67 -4.71
C ARG A 34 1.48 -18.18 -6.02
N GLU A 35 0.68 -19.25 -5.97
CA GLU A 35 0.02 -19.82 -7.16
C GLU A 35 -0.90 -18.80 -7.85
N SER A 36 -1.47 -17.86 -7.10
CA SER A 36 -2.34 -16.82 -7.65
C SER A 36 -1.60 -15.74 -8.44
N VAL A 37 -0.28 -15.55 -8.22
CA VAL A 37 0.50 -14.46 -8.84
C VAL A 37 1.73 -14.91 -9.63
N ASP A 38 2.18 -16.16 -9.48
CA ASP A 38 3.39 -16.67 -10.13
C ASP A 38 3.30 -16.57 -11.66
N GLY A 39 4.37 -16.07 -12.28
CA GLY A 39 4.47 -15.83 -13.72
C GLY A 39 3.61 -14.69 -14.25
N LYS A 40 2.91 -13.93 -13.40
CA LYS A 40 2.05 -12.81 -13.83
C LYS A 40 2.79 -11.48 -13.79
N ALA A 41 2.33 -10.56 -14.64
CA ALA A 41 2.66 -9.15 -14.56
C ALA A 41 1.47 -8.38 -13.96
N LEU A 42 1.70 -7.58 -12.93
CA LEU A 42 0.66 -6.80 -12.25
C LEU A 42 0.91 -5.30 -12.41
N ALA A 43 -0.06 -4.59 -12.96
CA ALA A 43 -0.04 -3.13 -12.98
C ALA A 43 -0.29 -2.59 -11.57
N VAL A 44 0.64 -1.80 -11.04
CA VAL A 44 0.55 -1.22 -9.69
C VAL A 44 0.48 0.30 -9.78
N ASP A 45 -0.48 0.92 -9.07
CA ASP A 45 -0.57 2.38 -8.97
C ASP A 45 0.55 2.90 -8.06
N LEU A 46 1.61 3.46 -8.66
CA LEU A 46 2.73 4.01 -7.92
C LEU A 46 2.35 5.28 -7.14
N SER A 47 1.33 6.02 -7.60
CA SER A 47 0.84 7.19 -6.86
C SER A 47 0.36 6.78 -5.46
N PHE A 48 -0.27 5.60 -5.38
CA PHE A 48 -0.76 5.07 -4.12
C PHE A 48 0.39 4.64 -3.20
N TRP A 49 1.44 4.01 -3.75
CA TRP A 49 2.63 3.65 -2.97
C TRP A 49 3.37 4.87 -2.44
N ILE A 50 3.58 5.88 -3.27
CA ILE A 50 4.19 7.17 -2.88
C ILE A 50 3.39 7.79 -1.74
N MET A 51 2.07 7.88 -1.90
CA MET A 51 1.20 8.45 -0.87
C MET A 51 1.30 7.68 0.46
N GLN A 52 1.27 6.35 0.43
CA GLN A 52 1.41 5.54 1.65
C GLN A 52 2.78 5.72 2.29
N ALA A 53 3.85 5.80 1.51
CA ALA A 53 5.20 6.04 2.01
C ALA A 53 5.30 7.40 2.73
N CYS A 54 4.77 8.46 2.13
CA CYS A 54 4.81 9.81 2.69
C CYS A 54 3.86 10.06 3.88
N THR A 55 3.08 9.05 4.28
CA THR A 55 2.08 9.21 5.35
C THR A 55 2.24 8.22 6.49
N GLN A 56 3.21 7.32 6.38
CA GLN A 56 3.52 6.33 7.40
C GLN A 56 4.48 6.92 8.44
N GLN A 57 3.94 7.27 9.62
CA GLN A 57 4.70 7.91 10.70
C GLN A 57 5.95 7.14 11.15
N ALA A 58 5.90 5.81 11.13
CA ALA A 58 7.05 4.97 11.48
C ALA A 58 8.28 5.23 10.57
N LEU A 59 8.08 5.73 9.35
CA LEU A 59 9.18 6.09 8.46
C LEU A 59 9.76 7.47 8.77
N ASP A 60 9.04 8.35 9.47
CA ASP A 60 9.52 9.68 9.86
C ASP A 60 10.66 9.59 10.89
N GLU A 61 10.64 8.57 11.74
CA GLU A 61 11.70 8.31 12.73
C GLU A 61 13.04 7.93 12.08
N VAL A 62 13.00 7.34 10.88
CA VAL A 62 14.17 6.81 10.16
C VAL A 62 14.61 7.75 9.03
N TYR A 63 13.65 8.38 8.35
CA TYR A 63 13.88 9.25 7.21
C TYR A 63 13.39 10.65 7.55
N ASN A 64 14.30 11.47 8.06
CA ASN A 64 14.07 12.87 8.39
C ASN A 64 15.32 13.71 8.06
N GLU A 65 15.11 15.02 7.98
CA GLU A 65 16.16 15.99 7.65
C GLU A 65 17.27 16.01 8.70
N ASP A 66 16.93 15.79 9.98
CA ASP A 66 17.89 15.78 11.10
C ASP A 66 18.92 14.65 10.98
N LEU A 67 18.56 13.55 10.29
CA LEU A 67 19.45 12.43 9.98
C LEU A 67 20.21 12.58 8.66
N GLY A 68 20.13 13.76 8.02
CA GLY A 68 20.89 14.09 6.80
C GLY A 68 20.23 13.67 5.49
N PHE A 69 18.91 13.43 5.48
CA PHE A 69 18.17 13.18 4.25
C PHE A 69 17.67 14.50 3.65
N ASP A 70 18.23 14.90 2.50
CA ASP A 70 17.86 16.14 1.79
C ASP A 70 16.40 16.16 1.28
N ASP A 71 15.87 14.98 0.94
CA ASP A 71 14.47 14.77 0.58
C ASP A 71 13.94 13.51 1.30
N PRO A 72 13.39 13.67 2.52
CA PRO A 72 12.85 12.57 3.28
C PRO A 72 11.70 11.85 2.56
N ASP A 73 10.83 12.57 1.85
CA ASP A 73 9.68 12.00 1.14
C ASP A 73 10.14 11.12 -0.04
N ALA A 74 11.15 11.55 -0.80
CA ALA A 74 11.77 10.73 -1.85
C ALA A 74 12.43 9.47 -1.27
N SER A 75 13.11 9.61 -0.12
CA SER A 75 13.79 8.50 0.55
C SER A 75 12.81 7.43 1.06
N LYS A 76 11.72 7.85 1.71
CA LYS A 76 10.61 6.98 2.12
C LYS A 76 9.98 6.27 0.92
N THR A 77 9.74 7.02 -0.14
CA THR A 77 9.19 6.48 -1.39
C THR A 77 10.09 5.40 -1.98
N ALA A 78 11.39 5.68 -2.13
CA ALA A 78 12.35 4.72 -2.67
C ALA A 78 12.39 3.44 -1.85
N LYS A 79 12.40 3.56 -0.52
CA LYS A 79 12.35 2.43 0.42
C LYS A 79 11.12 1.55 0.18
N ILE A 80 9.93 2.14 0.19
CA ILE A 80 8.67 1.42 0.03
C ILE A 80 8.54 0.78 -1.35
N VAL A 81 8.89 1.51 -2.41
CA VAL A 81 8.84 0.98 -3.79
C VAL A 81 9.79 -0.21 -3.93
N PHE A 82 11.01 -0.10 -3.40
CA PHE A 82 12.00 -1.18 -3.44
C PHE A 82 11.52 -2.44 -2.71
N GLU A 83 11.07 -2.31 -1.47
CA GLU A 83 10.64 -3.46 -0.67
C GLU A 83 9.40 -4.14 -1.24
N ARG A 84 8.42 -3.36 -1.70
CA ARG A 84 7.22 -3.92 -2.34
C ARG A 84 7.57 -4.61 -3.64
N ALA A 85 8.41 -4.01 -4.49
CA ALA A 85 8.84 -4.64 -5.73
C ALA A 85 9.57 -5.97 -5.46
N LEU A 86 10.47 -6.00 -4.47
CA LEU A 86 11.11 -7.24 -4.03
C LEU A 86 10.11 -8.29 -3.57
N ASN A 87 9.08 -7.90 -2.83
CA ASN A 87 8.08 -8.85 -2.34
C ASN A 87 7.30 -9.50 -3.49
N TYR A 88 6.88 -8.71 -4.49
CA TYR A 88 6.24 -9.26 -5.69
C TYR A 88 7.15 -10.25 -6.43
N LEU A 89 8.43 -9.90 -6.60
CA LEU A 89 9.42 -10.74 -7.28
C LEU A 89 9.68 -12.05 -6.53
N ARG A 90 9.67 -12.04 -5.19
CA ARG A 90 9.79 -13.27 -4.37
C ARG A 90 8.68 -14.28 -4.64
N HIS A 91 7.49 -13.81 -5.00
CA HIS A 91 6.35 -14.65 -5.36
C HIS A 91 6.27 -14.96 -6.87
N GLY A 92 7.32 -14.66 -7.64
CA GLY A 92 7.36 -14.92 -9.09
C GLY A 92 6.53 -13.94 -9.93
N CYS A 93 6.11 -12.82 -9.33
CA CYS A 93 5.29 -11.80 -9.99
C CYS A 93 6.11 -10.57 -10.36
N VAL A 94 5.91 -10.04 -11.56
CA VAL A 94 6.56 -8.79 -12.01
C VAL A 94 5.62 -7.60 -11.81
N PRO A 95 5.93 -6.65 -10.92
CA PRO A 95 5.15 -5.42 -10.80
C PRO A 95 5.51 -4.45 -11.93
N VAL A 96 4.49 -3.89 -12.59
CA VAL A 96 4.61 -2.84 -13.61
C VAL A 96 4.08 -1.55 -13.01
N GLY A 97 4.98 -0.63 -12.67
CA GLY A 97 4.63 0.65 -12.09
C GLY A 97 3.87 1.56 -13.06
N VAL A 98 2.64 1.94 -12.68
CA VAL A 98 1.81 2.89 -13.41
C VAL A 98 1.81 4.21 -12.67
N ILE A 99 2.22 5.27 -13.36
CA ILE A 99 2.20 6.65 -12.88
C ILE A 99 1.20 7.42 -13.74
N ASP A 100 0.39 8.26 -13.11
CA ASP A 100 -0.50 9.15 -13.85
C ASP A 100 0.28 10.13 -14.73
N GLY A 101 -0.30 10.52 -15.86
CA GLY A 101 0.25 11.57 -16.73
C GLY A 101 0.21 12.98 -16.11
N GLN A 102 -0.43 13.16 -14.95
CA GLN A 102 -0.41 14.41 -14.20
C GLN A 102 0.69 14.41 -13.15
N ALA A 103 1.31 15.58 -12.99
CA ALA A 103 2.38 15.82 -12.04
C ALA A 103 2.03 15.34 -10.60
N PRO A 104 2.87 14.51 -9.96
CA PRO A 104 2.58 13.91 -8.66
C PRO A 104 2.21 14.89 -7.54
N TRP A 105 2.76 16.12 -7.54
CA TRP A 105 2.50 17.13 -6.51
C TRP A 105 1.07 17.70 -6.56
N GLN A 106 0.49 17.86 -7.76
CA GLN A 106 -0.89 18.33 -7.93
C GLN A 106 -1.89 17.29 -7.39
N LYS A 107 -1.58 16.00 -7.61
CA LYS A 107 -2.34 14.88 -7.06
C LYS A 107 -2.10 14.71 -5.56
N LEU A 108 -0.87 14.85 -5.08
CA LEU A 108 -0.52 14.78 -3.65
C LEU A 108 -1.25 15.83 -2.82
N GLY A 109 -1.36 17.07 -3.31
CA GLY A 109 -2.18 18.11 -2.64
C GLY A 109 -3.65 17.70 -2.55
N ALA A 110 -4.24 17.22 -3.64
CA ALA A 110 -5.62 16.75 -3.67
C ALA A 110 -5.84 15.48 -2.82
N LEU A 111 -4.87 14.57 -2.78
CA LEU A 111 -4.86 13.35 -1.98
C LEU A 111 -4.71 13.67 -0.49
N ARG A 112 -3.74 14.50 -0.11
CA ARG A 112 -3.50 14.97 1.26
C ARG A 112 -4.72 15.74 1.79
N ALA A 113 -5.30 16.65 1.00
CA ALA A 113 -6.51 17.38 1.38
C ALA A 113 -7.71 16.45 1.63
N ARG A 114 -7.85 15.39 0.83
CA ARG A 114 -8.93 14.39 0.98
C ARG A 114 -8.67 13.40 2.13
N TRP A 115 -7.42 13.07 2.44
CA TRP A 115 -7.06 12.27 3.62
C TRP A 115 -7.16 13.04 4.93
N GLY A 116 -6.72 14.30 4.97
CA GLY A 116 -6.91 15.19 6.12
C GLY A 116 -8.39 15.37 6.48
N ALA A 117 -9.28 15.35 5.49
CA ALA A 117 -10.72 15.38 5.70
C ALA A 117 -11.30 14.10 6.34
N HIS A 118 -10.62 12.95 6.22
CA HIS A 118 -11.01 11.68 6.85
C HIS A 118 -10.30 11.42 8.19
N ALA A 119 -9.21 12.13 8.50
CA ALA A 119 -8.54 12.05 9.79
C ALA A 119 -9.31 12.76 10.92
N GLY A 120 -10.38 13.50 10.60
CA GLY A 120 -11.17 14.30 11.55
C GLY A 120 -12.41 13.64 12.15
N GLY A 121 -12.70 12.36 11.88
CA GLY A 121 -13.88 11.73 12.46
C GLY A 121 -14.01 10.24 12.16
N GLY A 122 -13.85 9.43 13.21
CA GLY A 122 -14.20 8.00 13.21
C GLY A 122 -13.02 7.09 12.90
N GLY A 123 -12.62 6.30 13.90
CA GLY A 123 -11.51 5.36 13.78
C GLY A 123 -11.73 4.24 12.74
N GLY A 124 -10.62 3.60 12.40
CA GLY A 124 -10.61 2.33 11.68
C GLY A 124 -10.29 2.43 10.18
N ALA A 125 -9.02 2.61 9.83
CA ALA A 125 -8.54 2.28 8.47
C ALA A 125 -7.09 1.77 8.43
N PHE A 126 -6.54 1.32 9.56
CA PHE A 126 -5.45 0.33 9.64
C PHE A 126 -5.68 -0.39 10.97
N GLY A 127 -6.20 -1.62 10.90
CA GLY A 127 -6.32 -2.45 12.08
C GLY A 127 -4.93 -2.67 12.67
N ARG A 128 -4.76 -2.27 13.94
CA ARG A 128 -3.80 -2.94 14.82
C ARG A 128 -4.18 -4.42 14.82
N CYS A 129 -3.26 -5.29 14.41
CA CYS A 129 -3.21 -6.63 14.98
C CYS A 129 -2.70 -6.51 16.42
N GLY A 130 -3.40 -7.13 17.36
CA GLY A 130 -3.20 -7.09 18.81
C GLY A 130 -4.43 -6.46 19.49
N GLU A 131 -5.23 -7.15 20.31
CA GLU A 131 -5.08 -8.44 21.03
C GLU A 131 -6.19 -9.44 20.67
#